data_AF-A0A1B6F4S8-F1
#
_entry.id   AF-A0A1B6F4S8-F1
#
_cell.length_a   1.000
_cell.length_b   1.000
_cell.length_c   1.000
_cell.angle_alpha   90.00
_cell.angle_beta   90.00
_cell.angle_gamma   90.00
#
_symmetry.space_group_name_H-M   'P 1'
#
loop_
_entity.id
_entity.type
_entity.pdbx_description
1 polymer ?
#
loop_
_entity_poly.entity_id
_entity_poly.type
_entity_poly.pdbx_seq_one_letter_code
_entity_poly.pdbx_strand_id
1 'polypeptide(L)'
;HIFGLVDVCDPAKEIVVQERVVLYYKYNNKPVSCVKIFYNEFRVKPFGFRLLQLNLLNSTDSISVYDGDIYNKARVRLVAEITADSPLEKRFVTTRGPSLSIRVVASGASENYGFIAEIVTTPISAIGFNRDVQHNISYSALSHNWQGALHYVSAGEVNPRVTLEWNQITNNCAKLYGNFTTCLGAVTMDLQNTQNLHFRNNLVRGNQGGLWVRADSRGSATSLKGWIHHNLFTENDNGPALSVEGRQSSPYQEVTVYRNYWARNRGFIHNVIRLNQVVSNFTFNYLHNNLGSHILEVSGFERVRLPFYQTTSHNGFYWNFAVERDSKGTVIAGTAGQQYVDNIFFNPDNDYEIITVNRSLQDVWKTPIDARNNYWGFNETIAVSGRIRDRSDEPHLLEVDFRPFQMNNRSILSGKCPPGWDLVADTCYIYIGAPMTFQEARDFCRTMHQCLM
;
A
#
# COMPACT_ATOMS: atom_id res chain seq x y z
N HIS A 1 11.08 -4.43 36.20
CA HIS A 1 10.60 -5.16 35.00
C HIS A 1 10.57 -4.20 33.83
N ILE A 2 11.52 -4.32 32.89
CA ILE A 2 11.55 -3.47 31.69
C ILE A 2 10.58 -4.10 30.70
N PHE A 3 9.43 -3.47 30.50
CA PHE A 3 8.52 -3.82 29.42
C PHE A 3 8.93 -3.04 28.17
N GLY A 4 9.05 -3.73 27.05
CA GLY A 4 8.85 -3.14 25.73
C GLY A 4 10.09 -3.04 24.86
N LEU A 5 10.97 -2.07 25.11
CA LEU A 5 11.92 -1.57 24.12
C LEU A 5 13.24 -1.13 24.75
N VAL A 6 14.38 -1.55 24.19
CA VAL A 6 15.73 -1.30 24.70
C VAL A 6 16.60 -0.73 23.59
N ASP A 7 17.31 0.35 23.88
CA ASP A 7 18.38 0.84 23.01
C ASP A 7 19.66 0.01 23.26
N VAL A 8 20.27 -0.50 22.19
CA VAL A 8 21.53 -1.25 22.29
C VAL A 8 22.68 -0.41 22.87
N CYS A 9 22.63 0.90 22.70
CA CYS A 9 23.64 1.83 23.17
C CYS A 9 23.33 2.45 24.54
N ASP A 10 22.23 2.06 25.18
CA ASP A 10 21.91 2.48 26.55
C ASP A 10 23.01 2.00 27.53
N PRO A 11 23.42 2.85 28.50
CA PRO A 11 24.48 2.55 29.48
C PRO A 11 24.29 1.25 30.28
N ALA A 12 23.07 0.75 30.47
CA ALA A 12 22.80 -0.48 31.22
C ALA A 12 23.30 -1.71 30.44
N LYS A 13 24.55 -2.14 30.65
CA LYS A 13 25.16 -3.21 29.83
C LYS A 13 24.46 -4.58 29.93
N GLU A 14 23.92 -4.90 31.10
CA GLU A 14 23.30 -6.20 31.39
C GLU A 14 21.80 -6.06 31.59
N ILE A 15 21.03 -6.92 30.92
CA ILE A 15 19.57 -6.93 30.99
C ILE A 15 19.08 -8.34 31.31
N VAL A 16 18.18 -8.42 32.30
CA VAL A 16 17.49 -9.66 32.64
C VAL A 16 16.16 -9.72 31.88
N VAL A 17 15.95 -10.80 31.12
CA VAL A 17 14.78 -11.00 30.26
C VAL A 17 14.00 -12.22 30.74
N GLN A 18 12.70 -12.03 31.00
CA GLN A 18 11.79 -13.12 31.40
C GLN A 18 11.31 -13.91 30.19
N GLU A 19 10.74 -13.22 29.19
CA GLU A 19 10.17 -13.85 27.99
C GLU A 19 10.61 -13.17 26.69
N ARG A 20 10.50 -11.85 26.60
CA ARG A 20 10.72 -11.09 25.37
C ARG A 20 11.19 -9.68 25.64
N VAL A 21 12.04 -9.16 24.75
CA VAL A 21 12.40 -7.74 24.70
C VAL A 21 12.63 -7.32 23.25
N VAL A 22 12.23 -6.11 22.88
CA VAL A 22 12.56 -5.50 21.59
C VAL A 22 13.84 -4.68 21.78
N LEU A 23 14.83 -4.92 20.92
CA LEU A 23 16.08 -4.19 20.88
C LEU A 23 16.07 -3.29 19.64
N TYR A 24 16.46 -2.04 19.76
CA TYR A 24 16.62 -1.16 18.61
C TYR A 24 17.95 -0.43 18.63
N TYR A 25 18.32 0.05 17.45
CA TYR A 25 19.42 0.99 17.26
C TYR A 25 19.02 2.01 16.21
N LYS A 26 19.28 3.28 16.50
CA LYS A 26 19.07 4.40 15.61
C LYS A 26 20.41 5.10 15.39
N TYR A 27 20.77 5.32 14.13
CA TYR A 27 22.03 6.00 13.81
C TYR A 27 22.03 7.44 14.31
N ASN A 28 23.23 7.92 14.61
CA ASN A 28 23.49 9.31 14.95
C ASN A 28 24.73 9.81 14.19
N ASN A 29 25.07 11.10 14.32
CA ASN A 29 26.20 11.70 13.61
C ASN A 29 27.59 11.22 14.08
N LYS A 30 27.67 10.28 15.03
CA LYS A 30 28.92 9.75 15.58
C LYS A 30 29.00 8.23 15.36
N PRO A 31 30.19 7.70 15.04
CA PRO A 31 30.37 6.26 15.02
C PRO A 31 30.25 5.70 16.44
N VAL A 32 29.64 4.53 16.57
CA VAL A 32 29.43 3.84 17.86
C VAL A 32 29.83 2.38 17.77
N SER A 33 30.27 1.84 18.92
CA SER A 33 30.48 0.41 19.14
C SER A 33 29.82 0.04 20.46
N CYS A 34 28.57 -0.41 20.39
CA CYS A 34 27.73 -0.70 21.55
C CYS A 34 27.68 -2.21 21.81
N VAL A 35 27.56 -2.58 23.09
CA VAL A 35 27.49 -3.97 23.54
C VAL A 35 26.42 -4.10 24.60
N LYS A 36 25.55 -5.11 24.45
CA LYS A 36 24.50 -5.46 25.39
C LYS A 36 24.50 -6.95 25.68
N ILE A 37 24.33 -7.32 26.94
CA ILE A 37 24.32 -8.71 27.40
C ILE A 37 22.96 -8.99 28.02
N PHE A 38 22.34 -10.10 27.60
CA PHE A 38 21.03 -10.53 28.04
C PHE A 38 21.16 -11.84 28.80
N TYR A 39 20.55 -11.91 29.97
CA TYR A 39 20.45 -13.13 30.78
C TYR A 39 18.99 -13.51 30.95
N ASN A 40 18.69 -14.80 30.83
CA ASN A 40 17.38 -15.30 31.20
C ASN A 40 17.19 -15.16 32.71
N GLU A 41 16.02 -14.70 33.17
CA GLU A 41 15.73 -14.49 34.60
C GLU A 41 16.03 -15.73 35.45
N PHE A 42 15.64 -16.91 34.97
CA PHE A 42 15.87 -18.18 35.66
C PHE A 42 17.19 -18.85 35.27
N ARG A 43 17.95 -18.26 34.33
CA ARG A 43 19.19 -18.82 33.75
C ARG A 43 19.06 -20.26 33.22
N VAL A 44 17.86 -20.64 32.77
CA VAL A 44 17.58 -21.98 32.23
C VAL A 44 17.32 -21.94 30.73
N LYS A 45 16.49 -20.99 30.28
CA LYS A 45 16.02 -20.96 28.89
C LYS A 45 17.08 -20.32 27.98
N PRO A 46 17.35 -20.90 26.79
CA PRO A 46 18.13 -20.23 25.76
C PRO A 46 17.38 -19.03 25.17
N PHE A 47 18.09 -18.24 24.39
CA PHE A 47 17.55 -17.10 23.66
C PHE A 47 17.44 -17.38 22.16
N GLY A 48 16.44 -16.76 21.56
CA GLY A 48 16.30 -16.56 20.13
C GLY A 48 16.45 -15.09 19.79
N PHE A 49 17.07 -14.80 18.66
CA PHE A 49 17.28 -13.47 18.12
C PHE A 49 16.81 -13.44 16.67
N ARG A 50 16.08 -12.38 16.30
CA ARG A 50 15.76 -12.07 14.90
C ARG A 50 15.65 -10.58 14.68
N LEU A 51 15.88 -10.16 13.44
CA LEU A 51 15.61 -8.80 13.00
C LEU A 51 14.16 -8.70 12.51
N LEU A 52 13.47 -7.66 12.98
CA LEU A 52 12.14 -7.26 12.49
C LEU A 52 12.28 -6.26 11.35
N GLN A 53 13.23 -5.32 11.49
CA GLN A 53 13.58 -4.34 10.47
C GLN A 53 15.09 -4.12 10.48
N LEU A 54 15.70 -4.01 9.30
CA LEU A 54 17.13 -3.74 9.12
C LEU A 54 17.32 -2.73 8.00
N ASN A 55 18.09 -1.68 8.27
CA ASN A 55 18.55 -0.72 7.28
C ASN A 55 19.91 -0.18 7.72
N LEU A 56 20.98 -0.90 7.38
CA LEU A 56 22.36 -0.47 7.67
C LEU A 56 22.90 0.36 6.50
N LEU A 57 23.68 1.40 6.79
CA LEU A 57 24.19 2.31 5.76
C LEU A 57 25.31 1.65 4.94
N ASN A 58 26.29 1.05 5.61
CA ASN A 58 27.53 0.60 4.99
C ASN A 58 27.80 -0.88 5.27
N SER A 59 28.55 -1.55 4.39
CA SER A 59 28.95 -2.95 4.58
C SER A 59 29.92 -3.14 5.75
N THR A 60 30.59 -2.06 6.18
CA THR A 60 31.42 -2.01 7.39
C THR A 60 30.60 -2.00 8.69
N ASP A 61 29.32 -1.62 8.62
CA ASP A 61 28.44 -1.63 9.78
C ASP A 61 27.94 -3.07 10.00
N SER A 62 28.03 -3.54 11.24
CA SER A 62 27.71 -4.93 11.55
C SER A 62 27.03 -5.11 12.90
N ILE A 63 26.17 -6.13 12.94
CA ILE A 63 25.52 -6.65 14.15
C ILE A 63 26.09 -8.05 14.38
N SER A 64 26.89 -8.19 15.44
CA SER A 64 27.46 -9.47 15.84
C SER A 64 26.65 -10.04 17.02
N VAL A 65 26.20 -11.29 16.87
CA VAL A 65 25.36 -12.00 17.83
C VAL A 65 26.17 -13.15 18.42
N TYR A 66 26.35 -13.15 19.75
CA TYR A 66 27.17 -14.13 20.46
C TYR A 66 26.33 -14.96 21.44
N ASP A 67 26.59 -16.25 21.50
CA ASP A 67 26.13 -17.18 22.52
C ASP A 67 27.09 -17.09 23.71
N GLY A 68 26.60 -16.66 24.87
CA GLY A 68 27.45 -16.38 26.03
C GLY A 68 27.70 -14.89 26.27
N ASP A 69 28.49 -14.63 27.31
CA ASP A 69 28.95 -13.30 27.69
C ASP A 69 30.20 -12.92 26.89
N ILE A 70 30.15 -11.82 26.12
CA ILE A 70 31.24 -11.37 25.25
C ILE A 70 32.55 -11.06 26.00
N TYR A 71 32.49 -10.72 27.29
CA TYR A 71 33.67 -10.48 28.10
C TYR A 71 34.30 -11.79 28.62
N ASN A 72 33.56 -12.90 28.60
CA ASN A 72 34.07 -14.21 29.00
C ASN A 72 34.57 -15.02 27.78
N LYS A 73 35.82 -14.75 27.39
CA LYS A 73 36.46 -15.35 26.20
C LYS A 73 36.46 -16.89 26.17
N ALA A 74 36.38 -17.57 27.31
CA ALA A 74 36.40 -19.03 27.37
C ALA A 74 35.06 -19.68 26.98
N ARG A 75 33.95 -18.93 27.03
CA ARG A 75 32.59 -19.47 26.84
C ARG A 75 31.76 -18.74 25.79
N VAL A 76 32.30 -17.68 25.19
CA VAL A 76 31.63 -16.93 24.13
C VAL A 76 31.81 -17.60 22.77
N ARG A 77 30.74 -17.69 21.97
CA ARG A 77 30.78 -18.13 20.59
C ARG A 77 30.02 -17.17 19.69
N LEU A 78 30.65 -16.69 18.62
CA LEU A 78 29.96 -15.93 17.58
C LEU A 78 28.98 -16.86 16.85
N VAL A 79 27.70 -16.48 16.81
CA VAL A 79 26.64 -17.27 16.18
C VAL A 79 26.25 -16.70 14.82
N ALA A 80 26.20 -15.37 14.71
CA ALA A 80 25.89 -14.69 13.47
C ALA A 80 26.58 -13.31 13.42
N GLU A 81 26.97 -12.91 12.22
CA GLU A 81 27.40 -11.55 11.91
C GLU A 81 26.57 -11.05 10.73
N ILE A 82 25.86 -9.96 10.95
CA ILE A 82 24.88 -9.40 10.02
C ILE A 82 25.41 -8.05 9.56
N THR A 83 25.73 -7.96 8.28
CA THR A 83 26.15 -6.74 7.57
C THR A 83 25.06 -6.34 6.57
N ALA A 84 25.18 -5.17 5.94
CA ALA A 84 24.21 -4.67 4.95
C ALA A 84 23.92 -5.67 3.80
N ASP A 85 24.90 -6.47 3.39
CA ASP A 85 24.79 -7.42 2.27
C ASP A 85 24.54 -8.88 2.72
N SER A 86 24.40 -9.12 4.03
CA SER A 86 24.37 -10.47 4.57
C SER A 86 23.00 -11.15 4.35
N PRO A 87 22.95 -12.36 3.76
CA PRO A 87 21.70 -13.12 3.63
C PRO A 87 21.15 -13.59 4.99
N LEU A 88 21.91 -13.37 6.07
CA LEU A 88 21.53 -13.72 7.44
C LEU A 88 20.51 -12.77 8.06
N GLU A 89 20.16 -11.64 7.43
CA GLU A 89 19.15 -10.70 7.98
C GLU A 89 17.83 -11.42 8.32
N LYS A 90 17.48 -12.47 7.56
CA LYS A 90 16.18 -13.16 7.63
C LYS A 90 16.20 -14.38 8.57
N ARG A 91 17.34 -14.69 9.19
CA ARG A 91 17.54 -15.92 9.96
C ARG A 91 17.17 -15.73 11.42
N PHE A 92 16.38 -16.66 11.96
CA PHE A 92 16.19 -16.78 13.41
C PHE A 92 17.41 -17.50 14.01
N VAL A 93 18.13 -16.80 14.87
CA VAL A 93 19.37 -17.26 15.51
C VAL A 93 19.02 -17.72 16.92
N THR A 94 19.57 -18.85 17.37
CA THR A 94 19.36 -19.37 18.73
C THR A 94 20.67 -19.60 19.46
N THR A 95 20.68 -19.30 20.75
CA THR A 95 21.78 -19.65 21.66
C THR A 95 21.59 -21.05 22.22
N ARG A 96 22.68 -21.67 22.67
CA ARG A 96 22.64 -22.92 23.45
C ARG A 96 22.57 -22.63 24.95
N GLY A 97 23.24 -21.57 25.39
CA GLY A 97 23.25 -21.13 26.78
C GLY A 97 22.12 -20.13 27.11
N PRO A 98 21.93 -19.83 28.41
CA PRO A 98 20.93 -18.89 28.90
C PRO A 98 21.37 -17.43 28.83
N SER A 99 22.42 -17.13 28.05
CA SER A 99 22.92 -15.77 27.84
C SER A 99 23.21 -15.49 26.37
N LEU A 100 22.94 -14.25 25.98
CA LEU A 100 23.10 -13.74 24.63
C LEU A 100 23.81 -12.39 24.71
N SER A 101 24.88 -12.18 23.94
CA SER A 101 25.49 -10.86 23.79
C SER A 101 25.32 -10.34 22.38
N ILE A 102 25.00 -9.07 22.26
CA ILE A 102 24.88 -8.37 20.97
C ILE A 102 25.89 -7.23 20.95
N ARG A 103 26.66 -7.17 19.87
CA ARG A 103 27.57 -6.06 19.57
C ARG A 103 27.13 -5.41 18.29
N VAL A 104 27.01 -4.09 18.32
CA VAL A 104 26.69 -3.26 17.16
C VAL A 104 27.87 -2.34 16.90
N VAL A 105 28.38 -2.37 15.67
CA VAL A 105 29.37 -1.43 15.18
C VAL A 105 28.73 -0.67 14.04
N ALA A 106 28.60 0.64 14.19
CA ALA A 106 27.95 1.49 13.21
C ALA A 106 28.72 2.79 13.02
N SER A 107 28.85 3.20 11.76
CA SER A 107 29.36 4.50 11.36
C SER A 107 28.38 5.65 11.68
N GLY A 108 28.84 6.89 11.60
CA GLY A 108 27.96 8.06 11.79
C GLY A 108 27.09 8.31 10.55
N ALA A 109 25.77 8.36 10.72
CA ALA A 109 24.83 8.56 9.63
C ALA A 109 23.52 9.25 10.06
N SER A 110 22.64 9.46 9.08
CA SER A 110 21.28 9.94 9.31
C SER A 110 20.46 8.96 10.15
N GLU A 111 19.56 9.53 10.93
CA GLU A 111 18.59 8.85 11.79
C GLU A 111 17.62 7.90 11.06
N ASN A 112 17.60 7.91 9.73
CA ASN A 112 16.80 7.01 8.88
C ASN A 112 17.37 5.57 8.82
N TYR A 113 18.61 5.39 9.23
CA TYR A 113 19.28 4.08 9.30
C TYR A 113 19.17 3.51 10.71
N GLY A 114 19.17 2.19 10.81
CA GLY A 114 19.03 1.49 12.09
C GLY A 114 18.49 0.09 11.94
N PHE A 115 18.12 -0.50 13.08
CA PHE A 115 17.43 -1.77 13.09
C PHE A 115 16.49 -1.88 14.30
N ILE A 116 15.52 -2.78 14.16
CA ILE A 116 14.67 -3.26 15.24
C ILE A 116 14.79 -4.78 15.24
N ALA A 117 15.15 -5.34 16.39
CA ALA A 117 15.33 -6.76 16.62
C ALA A 117 14.46 -7.22 17.78
N GLU A 118 14.15 -8.51 17.78
CA GLU A 118 13.44 -9.16 18.86
C GLU A 118 14.35 -10.22 19.51
N ILE A 119 14.39 -10.21 20.83
CA ILE A 119 15.04 -11.22 21.65
C ILE A 119 13.97 -11.93 22.46
N VAL A 120 13.88 -13.25 22.32
CA VAL A 120 12.87 -14.09 22.96
C VAL A 120 13.52 -15.26 23.68
N THR A 121 12.98 -15.71 24.80
CA THR A 121 13.38 -17.00 25.38
C THR A 121 12.79 -18.14 24.57
N THR A 122 13.54 -19.22 24.38
CA THR A 122 13.08 -20.42 23.67
C THR A 122 12.72 -21.55 24.66
N PRO A 123 11.67 -22.36 24.40
CA PRO A 123 10.69 -22.21 23.32
C PRO A 123 9.87 -20.93 23.46
N ILE A 124 9.48 -20.34 22.34
CA ILE A 124 8.73 -19.09 22.31
C ILE A 124 7.39 -19.34 22.99
N SER A 125 7.13 -18.65 24.11
CA SER A 125 5.79 -18.61 24.71
C SER A 125 4.86 -18.09 23.62
N ALA A 126 3.92 -18.94 23.16
CA ALA A 126 2.84 -18.51 22.27
C ALA A 126 1.93 -17.60 23.08
N ILE A 127 2.34 -16.34 23.26
CA ILE A 127 1.44 -15.28 23.72
C ILE A 127 0.29 -15.32 22.73
N GLY A 128 -0.89 -15.70 23.23
CA GLY A 128 -2.05 -16.01 22.43
C GLY A 128 -2.21 -14.93 21.37
N PHE A 129 -2.07 -15.33 20.10
CA PHE A 129 -2.41 -14.50 18.96
C PHE A 129 -3.91 -14.22 19.09
N ASN A 130 -4.26 -13.21 19.88
CA ASN A 130 -5.63 -12.80 19.97
C ASN A 130 -5.92 -12.19 18.59
N ARG A 131 -6.61 -12.96 17.75
CA ARG A 131 -6.93 -12.61 16.36
C ARG A 131 -7.78 -11.32 16.30
N ASP A 132 -8.21 -10.84 17.45
CA ASP A 132 -9.05 -9.66 17.63
C ASP A 132 -8.28 -8.41 18.07
N VAL A 133 -6.93 -8.43 18.13
CA VAL A 133 -6.18 -7.18 18.35
C VAL A 133 -6.31 -6.30 17.12
N GLN A 134 -6.79 -5.08 17.36
CA GLN A 134 -7.00 -4.08 16.33
C GLN A 134 -6.45 -2.71 16.76
N HIS A 135 -5.87 -2.00 15.80
CA HIS A 135 -5.58 -0.57 15.92
C HIS A 135 -6.67 0.18 15.15
N ASN A 136 -7.54 0.88 15.89
CA ASN A 136 -8.62 1.67 15.31
C ASN A 136 -8.36 3.16 15.46
N ILE A 137 -8.37 3.88 14.34
CA ILE A 137 -8.32 5.33 14.26
C ILE A 137 -9.63 5.77 13.63
N SER A 138 -10.49 6.37 14.44
CA SER A 138 -11.82 6.76 14.00
C SER A 138 -12.25 8.12 14.52
N TYR A 139 -13.20 8.74 13.82
CA TYR A 139 -13.81 10.01 14.21
C TYR A 139 -12.81 11.14 14.48
N SER A 140 -11.67 11.13 13.78
CA SER A 140 -10.58 12.07 13.98
C SER A 140 -10.48 13.08 12.83
N ALA A 141 -10.11 14.31 13.15
CA ALA A 141 -9.83 15.37 12.18
C ALA A 141 -8.32 15.67 12.17
N LEU A 142 -7.64 15.21 11.12
CA LEU A 142 -6.20 15.34 10.91
C LEU A 142 -5.96 16.35 9.79
N SER A 143 -5.52 17.55 10.14
CA SER A 143 -5.34 18.61 9.15
C SER A 143 -4.09 19.44 9.34
N HIS A 144 -3.61 20.03 8.24
CA HIS A 144 -2.49 20.98 8.21
C HIS A 144 -1.17 20.43 8.81
N ASN A 145 -0.96 19.12 8.72
CA ASN A 145 0.27 18.50 9.21
C ASN A 145 1.39 18.56 8.14
N TRP A 146 2.60 18.95 8.54
CA TRP A 146 3.72 19.10 7.62
C TRP A 146 4.20 17.78 7.01
N GLN A 147 4.25 16.67 7.76
CA GLN A 147 4.78 15.37 7.32
C GLN A 147 3.68 14.34 6.99
N GLY A 148 2.46 14.79 6.72
CA GLY A 148 1.29 13.92 6.55
C GLY A 148 0.47 13.77 7.82
N ALA A 149 -0.74 13.25 7.66
CA ALA A 149 -1.70 13.04 8.75
C ALA A 149 -1.38 11.81 9.59
N LEU A 150 -0.97 10.71 8.94
CA LEU A 150 -0.68 9.45 9.61
C LEU A 150 0.45 8.71 8.90
N HIS A 151 1.41 8.23 9.68
CA HIS A 151 2.43 7.27 9.25
C HIS A 151 2.33 6.02 10.13
N TYR A 152 1.93 4.90 9.54
CA TYR A 152 1.76 3.63 10.24
C TYR A 152 2.75 2.59 9.71
N VAL A 153 3.52 1.97 10.61
CA VAL A 153 4.47 0.93 10.25
C VAL A 153 4.26 -0.26 11.17
N SER A 154 4.16 -1.46 10.60
CA SER A 154 4.06 -2.70 11.38
C SER A 154 5.16 -3.67 10.99
N ALA A 155 5.77 -4.30 11.99
CA ALA A 155 6.78 -5.34 11.80
C ALA A 155 6.53 -6.49 12.79
N GLY A 156 6.64 -7.74 12.34
CA GLY A 156 6.33 -8.91 13.15
C GLY A 156 5.85 -10.12 12.35
N GLU A 157 5.56 -11.23 13.03
CA GLU A 157 5.04 -12.46 12.41
C GLU A 157 3.57 -12.35 12.00
N VAL A 158 2.75 -11.78 12.89
CA VAL A 158 1.33 -11.51 12.68
C VAL A 158 1.03 -10.18 13.34
N ASN A 159 0.59 -9.21 12.54
CA ASN A 159 0.29 -7.88 13.04
C ASN A 159 -1.22 -7.65 13.24
N PRO A 160 -1.61 -6.75 14.16
CA PRO A 160 -3.00 -6.39 14.40
C PRO A 160 -3.74 -5.95 13.14
N ARG A 161 -5.06 -6.10 13.15
CA ARG A 161 -5.94 -5.47 12.15
C ARG A 161 -5.85 -3.96 12.27
N VAL A 162 -5.75 -3.25 11.14
CA VAL A 162 -5.69 -1.79 11.11
C VAL A 162 -6.98 -1.25 10.52
N THR A 163 -7.68 -0.38 11.24
CA THR A 163 -8.93 0.25 10.78
C THR A 163 -8.82 1.77 10.88
N LEU A 164 -9.08 2.43 9.75
CA LEU A 164 -9.27 3.87 9.64
C LEU A 164 -10.69 4.12 9.15
N GLU A 165 -11.54 4.66 10.01
CA GLU A 165 -12.95 4.87 9.71
C GLU A 165 -13.50 6.22 10.16
N TRP A 166 -14.29 6.87 9.31
CA TRP A 166 -14.92 8.17 9.63
C TRP A 166 -13.93 9.25 10.05
N ASN A 167 -12.78 9.33 9.38
CA ASN A 167 -11.79 10.39 9.61
C ASN A 167 -11.85 11.48 8.55
N GLN A 168 -11.52 12.70 8.95
CA GLN A 168 -11.27 13.84 8.08
C GLN A 168 -9.77 14.06 7.94
N ILE A 169 -9.23 13.83 6.75
CA ILE A 169 -7.81 13.99 6.43
C ILE A 169 -7.72 15.12 5.41
N THR A 170 -7.40 16.33 5.89
CA THR A 170 -7.50 17.54 5.07
C THR A 170 -6.25 18.42 5.07
N ASN A 171 -5.85 18.92 3.90
CA ASN A 171 -4.75 19.88 3.75
C ASN A 171 -3.43 19.45 4.43
N ASN A 172 -3.12 18.16 4.40
CA ASN A 172 -1.86 17.63 4.94
C ASN A 172 -0.78 17.59 3.87
N CYS A 173 0.44 17.66 4.38
CA CYS A 173 1.68 17.82 3.62
C CYS A 173 1.79 19.17 2.93
N ALA A 174 3.02 19.57 2.62
CA ALA A 174 3.31 20.80 1.92
C ALA A 174 3.97 20.51 0.57
N LYS A 175 3.54 21.25 -0.45
CA LYS A 175 4.26 21.36 -1.70
C LYS A 175 5.48 22.25 -1.47
N LEU A 176 6.66 21.75 -1.84
CA LEU A 176 7.91 22.49 -1.71
C LEU A 176 8.20 23.23 -3.03
N TYR A 177 8.87 22.57 -3.96
CA TYR A 177 9.22 23.13 -5.27
C TYR A 177 8.91 22.12 -6.36
N GLY A 178 8.34 22.58 -7.48
CA GLY A 178 7.96 21.69 -8.58
C GLY A 178 7.05 20.56 -8.11
N ASN A 179 7.52 19.32 -8.24
CA ASN A 179 6.85 18.09 -7.82
C ASN A 179 7.28 17.57 -6.44
N PHE A 180 8.19 18.26 -5.75
CA PHE A 180 8.65 17.83 -4.43
C PHE A 180 7.62 18.17 -3.37
N THR A 181 7.26 17.17 -2.57
CA THR A 181 6.33 17.25 -1.46
C THR A 181 7.03 16.79 -0.19
N THR A 182 6.53 17.23 0.96
CA THR A 182 7.09 16.82 2.26
C THR A 182 6.77 15.38 2.65
N CYS A 183 5.82 14.75 1.96
CA CYS A 183 5.34 13.39 2.22
C CYS A 183 5.01 12.67 0.90
N LEU A 184 4.91 11.34 0.92
CA LEU A 184 4.44 10.54 -0.21
C LEU A 184 2.92 10.58 -0.41
N GLY A 185 2.18 10.79 0.68
CA GLY A 185 0.73 10.91 0.73
C GLY A 185 0.29 11.32 2.13
N ALA A 186 -0.95 11.82 2.25
CA ALA A 186 -1.50 12.22 3.54
C ALA A 186 -1.49 11.09 4.57
N VAL A 187 -1.78 9.87 4.14
CA VAL A 187 -1.73 8.67 4.96
C VAL A 187 -0.76 7.70 4.32
N THR A 188 0.26 7.32 5.09
CA THR A 188 1.32 6.41 4.64
C THR A 188 1.34 5.18 5.54
N MET A 189 1.33 3.99 4.93
CA MET A 189 1.32 2.72 5.65
C MET A 189 2.36 1.76 5.07
N ASP A 190 3.27 1.24 5.90
CA ASP A 190 4.14 0.11 5.55
C ASP A 190 3.76 -1.10 6.41
N LEU A 191 3.06 -2.04 5.78
CA LEU A 191 2.36 -3.15 6.42
C LEU A 191 3.08 -4.47 6.15
N GLN A 192 3.92 -4.90 7.08
CA GLN A 192 4.46 -6.27 7.09
C GLN A 192 3.47 -7.23 7.75
N ASN A 193 3.21 -8.40 7.17
CA ASN A 193 2.42 -9.50 7.74
C ASN A 193 1.11 -9.06 8.43
N THR A 194 0.43 -8.06 7.87
CA THR A 194 -0.85 -7.53 8.36
C THR A 194 -1.95 -8.09 7.50
N GLN A 195 -2.85 -8.89 8.08
CA GLN A 195 -3.87 -9.60 7.30
C GLN A 195 -5.04 -8.70 6.87
N ASN A 196 -5.41 -7.69 7.65
CA ASN A 196 -6.62 -6.91 7.40
C ASN A 196 -6.34 -5.41 7.56
N LEU A 197 -6.55 -4.67 6.47
CA LEU A 197 -6.60 -3.21 6.45
C LEU A 197 -8.00 -2.78 6.06
N HIS A 198 -8.61 -1.88 6.83
CA HIS A 198 -9.87 -1.24 6.47
C HIS A 198 -9.67 0.25 6.44
N PHE A 199 -9.87 0.84 5.26
CA PHE A 199 -9.90 2.29 5.06
C PHE A 199 -11.28 2.62 4.53
N ARG A 200 -12.19 3.06 5.39
CA ARG A 200 -13.60 3.24 5.02
C ARG A 200 -14.22 4.54 5.51
N ASN A 201 -15.17 5.08 4.75
CA ASN A 201 -15.92 6.26 5.16
C ASN A 201 -15.03 7.46 5.53
N ASN A 202 -13.85 7.61 4.92
CA ASN A 202 -12.94 8.72 5.22
C ASN A 202 -13.09 9.83 4.16
N LEU A 203 -12.87 11.07 4.60
CA LEU A 203 -12.68 12.22 3.73
C LEU A 203 -11.18 12.45 3.55
N VAL A 204 -10.68 12.42 2.32
CA VAL A 204 -9.29 12.72 1.97
C VAL A 204 -9.29 13.88 0.98
N ARG A 205 -9.10 15.11 1.49
CA ARG A 205 -9.26 16.34 0.71
C ARG A 205 -8.08 17.30 0.78
N GLY A 206 -7.67 17.86 -0.36
CA GLY A 206 -6.72 18.99 -0.38
C GLY A 206 -5.29 18.63 0.05
N ASN A 207 -4.95 17.35 0.11
CA ASN A 207 -3.63 16.90 0.57
C ASN A 207 -2.62 16.77 -0.59
N GLN A 208 -1.33 16.71 -0.28
CA GLN A 208 -0.30 16.31 -1.25
C GLN A 208 -0.25 14.77 -1.33
N GLY A 209 -1.01 14.20 -2.27
CA GLY A 209 -1.31 12.77 -2.31
C GLY A 209 -2.31 12.32 -1.24
N GLY A 210 -2.92 11.16 -1.43
CA GLY A 210 -3.99 10.64 -0.56
C GLY A 210 -3.51 9.48 0.32
N LEU A 211 -3.95 8.27 0.00
CA LEU A 211 -3.60 7.05 0.72
C LEU A 211 -2.47 6.31 0.00
N TRP A 212 -1.37 6.07 0.71
CA TRP A 212 -0.24 5.30 0.23
C TRP A 212 -0.03 4.08 1.13
N VAL A 213 -0.16 2.89 0.57
CA VAL A 213 -0.02 1.61 1.26
C VAL A 213 1.04 0.79 0.57
N ARG A 214 2.03 0.33 1.33
CA ARG A 214 2.97 -0.70 0.94
C ARG A 214 2.76 -1.91 1.81
N ALA A 215 2.65 -3.09 1.20
CA ALA A 215 2.40 -4.33 1.91
C ALA A 215 3.44 -5.39 1.56
N ASP A 216 3.85 -6.15 2.57
CA ASP A 216 4.76 -7.28 2.43
C ASP A 216 4.33 -8.45 3.31
N SER A 217 4.41 -9.65 2.78
CA SER A 217 4.21 -10.87 3.57
C SER A 217 5.13 -11.97 3.08
N ARG A 218 5.42 -12.98 3.92
CA ARG A 218 6.21 -14.15 3.50
C ARG A 218 5.37 -15.38 3.18
N GLY A 219 4.09 -15.37 3.56
CA GLY A 219 3.16 -16.45 3.30
C GLY A 219 1.80 -15.93 2.88
N SER A 220 1.02 -16.79 2.21
CA SER A 220 -0.39 -16.52 1.89
C SER A 220 -1.25 -16.40 3.14
N ALA A 221 -0.88 -17.07 4.24
CA ALA A 221 -1.58 -16.98 5.50
C ALA A 221 -1.48 -15.59 6.16
N THR A 222 -0.47 -14.79 5.82
CA THR A 222 -0.24 -13.45 6.38
C THR A 222 -0.31 -12.36 5.31
N SER A 223 -0.84 -12.68 4.12
CA SER A 223 -1.04 -11.67 3.08
C SER A 223 -2.16 -10.70 3.45
N LEU A 224 -1.99 -9.47 3.01
CA LEU A 224 -2.92 -8.38 3.21
C LEU A 224 -4.20 -8.65 2.43
N LYS A 225 -5.32 -8.46 3.12
CA LYS A 225 -6.65 -8.22 2.56
C LYS A 225 -7.05 -6.80 2.90
N GLY A 226 -6.81 -5.89 1.96
CA GLY A 226 -7.16 -4.48 2.11
C GLY A 226 -8.57 -4.20 1.61
N TRP A 227 -9.33 -3.45 2.39
CA TRP A 227 -10.68 -3.01 2.08
C TRP A 227 -10.71 -1.48 2.07
N ILE A 228 -10.82 -0.90 0.88
CA ILE A 228 -10.85 0.55 0.67
C ILE A 228 -12.22 0.90 0.10
N HIS A 229 -13.11 1.46 0.92
CA HIS A 229 -14.49 1.65 0.47
C HIS A 229 -15.23 2.84 1.05
N HIS A 230 -16.18 3.38 0.28
CA HIS A 230 -17.05 4.48 0.72
C HIS A 230 -16.26 5.74 1.15
N ASN A 231 -15.03 5.91 0.64
CA ASN A 231 -14.22 7.09 0.89
C ASN A 231 -14.46 8.14 -0.20
N LEU A 232 -14.24 9.40 0.17
CA LEU A 232 -14.19 10.53 -0.75
C LEU A 232 -12.75 11.02 -0.88
N PHE A 233 -12.15 10.84 -2.05
CA PHE A 233 -10.86 11.40 -2.42
C PHE A 233 -11.09 12.59 -3.34
N THR A 234 -10.85 13.81 -2.85
CA THR A 234 -11.15 15.00 -3.66
C THR A 234 -10.13 16.10 -3.53
N GLU A 235 -9.84 16.81 -4.63
CA GLU A 235 -8.95 17.98 -4.61
C GLU A 235 -7.54 17.69 -4.05
N ASN A 236 -7.07 16.44 -4.06
CA ASN A 236 -5.68 16.12 -3.71
C ASN A 236 -4.74 16.49 -4.87
N ASP A 237 -3.54 16.96 -4.57
CA ASP A 237 -2.59 17.50 -5.55
C ASP A 237 -1.23 16.77 -5.55
N ASN A 238 -0.48 16.90 -6.64
CA ASN A 238 0.81 16.30 -6.95
C ASN A 238 0.87 14.76 -6.90
N GLY A 239 0.73 14.18 -5.71
CA GLY A 239 0.85 12.74 -5.47
C GLY A 239 -0.41 11.94 -5.83
N PRO A 240 -0.30 10.61 -5.92
CA PRO A 240 -1.44 9.74 -6.19
C PRO A 240 -2.49 9.87 -5.07
N ALA A 241 -3.77 9.90 -5.43
CA ALA A 241 -4.87 9.89 -4.46
C ALA A 241 -4.98 8.51 -3.77
N LEU A 242 -4.65 7.44 -4.50
CA LEU A 242 -4.50 6.10 -3.95
C LEU A 242 -3.29 5.42 -4.59
N SER A 243 -2.39 4.87 -3.76
CA SER A 243 -1.30 4.02 -4.21
C SER A 243 -1.23 2.80 -3.29
N VAL A 244 -1.40 1.61 -3.86
CA VAL A 244 -1.19 0.35 -3.16
C VAL A 244 -0.12 -0.45 -3.89
N GLU A 245 0.93 -0.79 -3.16
CA GLU A 245 2.09 -1.51 -3.68
C GLU A 245 2.36 -2.77 -2.84
N GLY A 246 2.43 -3.93 -3.50
CA GLY A 246 2.98 -5.15 -2.92
C GLY A 246 4.51 -5.17 -3.08
N ARG A 247 5.25 -5.68 -2.09
CA ARG A 247 6.67 -6.01 -2.29
C ARG A 247 6.80 -7.33 -3.06
N GLN A 248 7.82 -7.40 -3.92
CA GLN A 248 8.07 -8.54 -4.83
C GLN A 248 8.17 -9.91 -4.13
N SER A 249 8.39 -9.94 -2.81
CA SER A 249 8.45 -11.13 -1.97
C SER A 249 7.14 -11.92 -1.87
N SER A 250 5.97 -11.32 -2.16
CA SER A 250 4.68 -12.04 -2.06
C SER A 250 3.62 -11.51 -3.02
N PRO A 251 3.24 -12.27 -4.06
CA PRO A 251 2.21 -11.86 -5.01
C PRO A 251 0.78 -12.06 -4.49
N TYR A 252 0.61 -12.41 -3.21
CA TYR A 252 -0.68 -12.80 -2.63
C TYR A 252 -1.43 -11.64 -1.96
N GLN A 253 -0.92 -10.40 -2.06
CA GLN A 253 -1.61 -9.24 -1.49
C GLN A 253 -2.88 -8.98 -2.29
N GLU A 254 -4.00 -8.81 -1.59
CA GLU A 254 -5.31 -8.58 -2.16
C GLU A 254 -5.86 -7.24 -1.68
N VAL A 255 -6.40 -6.44 -2.59
CA VAL A 255 -7.10 -5.21 -2.23
C VAL A 255 -8.43 -5.10 -2.98
N THR A 256 -9.49 -4.91 -2.21
CA THR A 256 -10.83 -4.62 -2.71
C THR A 256 -11.12 -3.14 -2.54
N VAL A 257 -11.22 -2.44 -3.66
CA VAL A 257 -11.53 -1.02 -3.75
C VAL A 257 -12.95 -0.89 -4.30
N TYR A 258 -13.91 -0.48 -3.48
CA TYR A 258 -15.30 -0.40 -3.94
C TYR A 258 -16.10 0.76 -3.38
N ARG A 259 -17.06 1.27 -4.16
CA ARG A 259 -17.95 2.38 -3.76
C ARG A 259 -17.20 3.61 -3.25
N ASN A 260 -16.00 3.89 -3.75
CA ASN A 260 -15.34 5.16 -3.44
C ASN A 260 -15.62 6.19 -4.54
N TYR A 261 -15.40 7.45 -4.16
CA TYR A 261 -15.64 8.59 -5.00
C TYR A 261 -14.34 9.38 -5.18
N TRP A 262 -13.88 9.53 -6.42
CA TRP A 262 -12.70 10.31 -6.76
C TRP A 262 -13.11 11.49 -7.62
N ALA A 263 -12.90 12.70 -7.11
CA ALA A 263 -13.23 13.89 -7.87
C ALA A 263 -12.20 15.00 -7.77
N ARG A 264 -11.83 15.59 -8.90
CA ARG A 264 -11.00 16.80 -8.95
C ARG A 264 -9.61 16.61 -8.33
N ASN A 265 -9.11 15.38 -8.27
CA ASN A 265 -7.70 15.12 -7.91
C ASN A 265 -6.79 15.54 -9.06
N ARG A 266 -5.59 16.02 -8.76
CA ARG A 266 -4.62 16.56 -9.71
C ARG A 266 -3.25 15.92 -9.48
N GLY A 267 -2.77 15.15 -10.45
CA GLY A 267 -1.45 14.53 -10.43
C GLY A 267 -0.83 14.63 -11.81
N PHE A 268 0.02 15.63 -12.07
CA PHE A 268 0.61 15.80 -13.40
C PHE A 268 1.61 14.70 -13.77
N ILE A 269 2.34 14.17 -12.79
CA ILE A 269 3.41 13.19 -13.02
C ILE A 269 2.96 11.79 -12.58
N HIS A 270 2.06 11.73 -11.59
CA HIS A 270 1.60 10.49 -11.01
C HIS A 270 0.22 10.12 -11.53
N ASN A 271 -0.02 8.81 -11.62
CA ASN A 271 -1.36 8.28 -11.85
C ASN A 271 -2.24 8.58 -10.62
N VAL A 272 -3.52 8.88 -10.84
CA VAL A 272 -4.43 9.21 -9.72
C VAL A 272 -4.59 8.01 -8.78
N ILE A 273 -4.71 6.81 -9.36
CA ILE A 273 -4.81 5.54 -8.67
C ILE A 273 -3.77 4.58 -9.22
N ARG A 274 -2.96 4.01 -8.33
CA ARG A 274 -1.93 3.02 -8.67
C ARG A 274 -2.09 1.75 -7.85
N LEU A 275 -2.26 0.62 -8.52
CA LEU A 275 -2.33 -0.72 -7.94
C LEU A 275 -1.22 -1.58 -8.53
N ASN A 276 -0.10 -1.68 -7.81
CA ASN A 276 1.12 -2.32 -8.29
C ASN A 276 1.44 -3.58 -7.48
N GLN A 277 1.62 -4.73 -8.14
CA GLN A 277 1.91 -6.02 -7.50
C GLN A 277 0.87 -6.45 -6.45
N VAL A 278 -0.40 -6.06 -6.63
CA VAL A 278 -1.52 -6.42 -5.74
C VAL A 278 -2.69 -6.92 -6.56
N VAL A 279 -3.27 -8.06 -6.16
CA VAL A 279 -4.50 -8.58 -6.76
C VAL A 279 -5.64 -7.65 -6.39
N SER A 280 -6.21 -6.98 -7.39
CA SER A 280 -7.19 -5.93 -7.19
C SER A 280 -8.60 -6.37 -7.62
N ASN A 281 -9.57 -5.98 -6.80
CA ASN A 281 -10.98 -5.93 -7.17
C ASN A 281 -11.43 -4.47 -7.09
N PHE A 282 -11.68 -3.85 -8.23
CA PHE A 282 -12.05 -2.44 -8.35
C PHE A 282 -13.47 -2.33 -8.88
N THR A 283 -14.45 -2.11 -8.00
CA THR A 283 -15.87 -2.20 -8.36
C THR A 283 -16.77 -1.09 -7.83
N PHE A 284 -17.78 -0.69 -8.60
CA PHE A 284 -18.75 0.34 -8.18
C PHE A 284 -18.11 1.68 -7.78
N ASN A 285 -16.97 2.01 -8.39
CA ASN A 285 -16.24 3.24 -8.14
C ASN A 285 -16.65 4.33 -9.12
N TYR A 286 -16.70 5.57 -8.65
CA TYR A 286 -17.05 6.72 -9.48
C TYR A 286 -15.88 7.71 -9.54
N LEU A 287 -15.34 7.90 -10.75
CA LEU A 287 -14.18 8.72 -11.02
C LEU A 287 -14.58 9.85 -11.97
N HIS A 288 -14.58 11.07 -11.45
CA HIS A 288 -15.07 12.24 -12.17
C HIS A 288 -14.07 13.39 -12.16
N ASN A 289 -13.76 13.95 -13.33
CA ASN A 289 -12.97 15.18 -13.45
C ASN A 289 -11.63 15.11 -12.69
N ASN A 290 -10.95 13.97 -12.76
CA ASN A 290 -9.60 13.83 -12.21
C ASN A 290 -8.58 14.10 -13.31
N LEU A 291 -7.46 14.71 -12.94
CA LEU A 291 -6.32 14.97 -13.81
C LEU A 291 -5.14 14.12 -13.31
N GLY A 292 -4.60 13.27 -14.17
CA GLY A 292 -3.51 12.34 -13.87
C GLY A 292 -2.50 12.26 -15.02
N SER A 293 -1.31 11.67 -14.83
CA SER A 293 -0.56 11.11 -15.98
C SER A 293 -1.48 10.13 -16.71
N HIS A 294 -2.05 9.20 -15.94
CA HIS A 294 -3.22 8.39 -16.24
C HIS A 294 -4.14 8.35 -14.99
N ILE A 295 -5.33 7.77 -15.11
CA ILE A 295 -6.29 7.75 -13.99
C ILE A 295 -6.12 6.51 -13.14
N LEU A 296 -6.11 5.32 -13.77
CA LEU A 296 -5.97 4.05 -13.09
C LEU A 296 -4.82 3.24 -13.71
N GLU A 297 -3.89 2.79 -12.89
CA GLU A 297 -2.84 1.85 -13.27
C GLU A 297 -2.99 0.54 -12.50
N VAL A 298 -3.09 -0.57 -13.21
CA VAL A 298 -3.06 -1.91 -12.61
C VAL A 298 -1.92 -2.72 -13.23
N SER A 299 -0.82 -2.88 -12.48
CA SER A 299 0.45 -3.39 -13.01
C SER A 299 1.21 -4.28 -12.01
N GLY A 300 2.36 -4.81 -12.43
CA GLY A 300 3.34 -5.41 -11.51
C GLY A 300 3.41 -6.94 -11.44
N PHE A 301 2.65 -7.67 -12.28
CA PHE A 301 2.63 -9.14 -12.31
C PHE A 301 3.30 -9.76 -13.54
N GLU A 302 4.20 -9.04 -14.19
CA GLU A 302 4.88 -9.43 -15.44
C GLU A 302 5.59 -10.81 -15.37
N ARG A 303 5.94 -11.29 -14.17
CA ARG A 303 6.66 -12.57 -13.96
C ARG A 303 5.95 -13.55 -13.04
N VAL A 304 4.68 -13.30 -12.71
CA VAL A 304 3.91 -14.13 -11.79
C VAL A 304 2.74 -14.77 -12.52
N ARG A 305 2.57 -16.08 -12.35
CA ARG A 305 1.36 -16.79 -12.76
C ARG A 305 0.36 -16.72 -11.62
N LEU A 306 -0.60 -15.81 -11.72
CA LEU A 306 -1.70 -15.74 -10.77
C LEU A 306 -2.81 -16.72 -11.19
N PRO A 307 -3.37 -17.51 -10.25
CA PRO A 307 -4.59 -18.28 -10.48
C PRO A 307 -5.87 -17.42 -10.39
N PHE A 308 -5.73 -16.14 -10.03
CA PHE A 308 -6.83 -15.19 -9.81
C PHE A 308 -6.76 -14.05 -10.82
N TYR A 309 -7.92 -13.69 -11.38
CA TYR A 309 -8.05 -12.55 -12.28
C TYR A 309 -8.22 -11.27 -11.47
N GLN A 310 -7.50 -10.21 -11.84
CA GLN A 310 -7.75 -8.87 -11.35
C GLN A 310 -8.98 -8.32 -12.07
N THR A 311 -9.93 -7.78 -11.32
CA THR A 311 -11.22 -7.36 -11.86
C THR A 311 -11.45 -5.88 -11.65
N THR A 312 -11.87 -5.20 -12.71
CA THR A 312 -12.32 -3.82 -12.72
C THR A 312 -13.70 -3.82 -13.35
N SER A 313 -14.77 -3.73 -12.56
CA SER A 313 -16.12 -3.81 -13.12
C SER A 313 -17.14 -2.86 -12.50
N HIS A 314 -18.16 -2.50 -13.28
CA HIS A 314 -19.23 -1.61 -12.81
C HIS A 314 -18.69 -0.27 -12.31
N ASN A 315 -17.68 0.31 -12.96
CA ASN A 315 -17.13 1.62 -12.59
C ASN A 315 -17.56 2.69 -13.59
N GLY A 316 -17.69 3.93 -13.11
CA GLY A 316 -17.99 5.11 -13.93
C GLY A 316 -16.77 6.01 -14.06
N PHE A 317 -16.18 6.06 -15.25
CA PHE A 317 -15.09 6.99 -15.59
C PHE A 317 -15.63 8.11 -16.47
N TYR A 318 -15.75 9.30 -15.89
CA TYR A 318 -16.36 10.44 -16.57
C TYR A 318 -15.49 11.70 -16.53
N TRP A 319 -15.26 12.31 -17.70
CA TRP A 319 -14.55 13.59 -17.84
C TRP A 319 -13.19 13.64 -17.14
N ASN A 320 -12.49 12.50 -17.03
CA ASN A 320 -11.14 12.48 -16.52
C ASN A 320 -10.15 12.84 -17.63
N PHE A 321 -9.02 13.41 -17.24
CA PHE A 321 -8.01 13.95 -18.15
C PHE A 321 -6.64 13.33 -17.88
N ALA A 322 -6.06 12.72 -18.89
CA ALA A 322 -4.71 12.18 -18.89
C ALA A 322 -3.74 13.18 -19.53
N VAL A 323 -2.63 13.47 -18.85
CA VAL A 323 -1.65 14.46 -19.32
C VAL A 323 -0.46 13.85 -20.06
N GLU A 324 -0.27 12.52 -19.99
CA GLU A 324 0.86 11.84 -20.62
C GLU A 324 0.85 12.04 -22.14
N ARG A 325 1.89 12.67 -22.70
CA ARG A 325 1.83 13.19 -24.09
C ARG A 325 1.70 12.09 -25.13
N ASP A 326 2.43 10.99 -24.94
CA ASP A 326 2.54 9.91 -25.91
C ASP A 326 1.44 8.86 -25.73
N SER A 327 0.68 8.94 -24.63
CA SER A 327 -0.31 7.93 -24.26
C SER A 327 -1.40 8.52 -23.36
N LYS A 328 -2.11 9.56 -23.83
CA LYS A 328 -3.20 10.15 -23.04
C LYS A 328 -4.33 9.16 -22.89
N GLY A 329 -4.34 8.39 -21.80
CA GLY A 329 -5.45 7.47 -21.55
C GLY A 329 -5.84 7.25 -20.11
N THR A 330 -7.06 6.75 -19.96
CA THR A 330 -7.72 6.60 -18.66
C THR A 330 -7.09 5.48 -17.84
N VAL A 331 -6.91 4.30 -18.44
CA VAL A 331 -6.47 3.08 -17.74
C VAL A 331 -5.22 2.50 -18.37
N ILE A 332 -4.22 2.18 -17.54
CA ILE A 332 -3.08 1.33 -17.91
C ILE A 332 -3.35 -0.10 -17.45
N ALA A 333 -3.46 -1.00 -18.41
CA ALA A 333 -3.64 -2.42 -18.20
C ALA A 333 -2.30 -3.16 -18.33
N GLY A 334 -1.66 -3.39 -17.19
CA GLY A 334 -0.27 -3.82 -17.08
C GLY A 334 -0.03 -5.32 -17.07
N THR A 335 -1.07 -6.17 -17.15
CA THR A 335 -0.90 -7.63 -17.07
C THR A 335 -1.95 -8.34 -17.91
N ALA A 336 -1.54 -9.40 -18.62
CA ALA A 336 -2.45 -10.22 -19.40
C ALA A 336 -3.46 -10.97 -18.51
N GLY A 337 -4.68 -11.17 -19.01
CA GLY A 337 -5.78 -11.80 -18.28
C GLY A 337 -6.52 -10.89 -17.29
N GLN A 338 -6.17 -9.61 -17.19
CA GLN A 338 -6.98 -8.63 -16.45
C GLN A 338 -8.39 -8.52 -17.07
N GLN A 339 -9.39 -8.26 -16.22
CA GLN A 339 -10.77 -8.09 -16.64
C GLN A 339 -11.25 -6.66 -16.34
N TYR A 340 -11.69 -5.97 -17.39
CA TYR A 340 -12.33 -4.67 -17.36
C TYR A 340 -13.72 -4.86 -17.96
N VAL A 341 -14.75 -5.16 -17.15
CA VAL A 341 -16.09 -5.53 -17.68
C VAL A 341 -17.17 -4.64 -17.10
N ASP A 342 -18.22 -4.36 -17.88
CA ASP A 342 -19.39 -3.58 -17.44
C ASP A 342 -19.01 -2.19 -16.88
N ASN A 343 -17.96 -1.56 -17.40
CA ASN A 343 -17.58 -0.19 -17.05
C ASN A 343 -18.15 0.81 -18.05
N ILE A 344 -18.29 2.05 -17.59
CA ILE A 344 -18.63 3.19 -18.43
C ILE A 344 -17.38 4.04 -18.60
N PHE A 345 -16.87 4.09 -19.82
CA PHE A 345 -15.79 4.97 -20.25
C PHE A 345 -16.34 6.15 -21.03
N PHE A 346 -16.21 7.34 -20.48
CA PHE A 346 -16.67 8.57 -21.11
C PHE A 346 -15.72 9.74 -20.79
N ASN A 347 -14.51 9.67 -21.34
CA ASN A 347 -13.45 10.67 -21.15
C ASN A 347 -13.07 11.31 -22.50
N PRO A 348 -13.87 12.27 -23.01
CA PRO A 348 -13.76 12.75 -24.39
C PRO A 348 -12.42 13.40 -24.73
N ASP A 349 -11.72 13.96 -23.73
CA ASP A 349 -10.45 14.68 -23.92
C ASP A 349 -9.20 13.78 -23.90
N ASN A 350 -9.36 12.51 -23.51
CA ASN A 350 -8.29 11.52 -23.62
C ASN A 350 -8.22 10.98 -25.05
N ASP A 351 -7.07 10.50 -25.50
CA ASP A 351 -6.95 9.83 -26.80
C ASP A 351 -7.44 8.38 -26.69
N TYR A 352 -7.06 7.71 -25.61
CA TYR A 352 -7.39 6.31 -25.32
C TYR A 352 -8.15 6.18 -23.99
N GLU A 353 -8.95 5.14 -23.86
CA GLU A 353 -9.57 4.73 -22.59
C GLU A 353 -8.74 3.62 -21.92
N ILE A 354 -8.27 2.65 -22.71
CA ILE A 354 -7.38 1.58 -22.24
C ILE A 354 -6.07 1.62 -23.04
N ILE A 355 -4.96 1.55 -22.33
CA ILE A 355 -3.62 1.40 -22.88
C ILE A 355 -3.00 0.14 -22.27
N THR A 356 -2.37 -0.68 -23.10
CA THR A 356 -1.63 -1.85 -22.61
C THR A 356 -0.13 -1.64 -22.58
N VAL A 357 0.56 -2.49 -21.83
CA VAL A 357 2.03 -2.47 -21.71
C VAL A 357 2.68 -3.50 -22.63
N ASN A 358 4.00 -3.43 -22.73
CA ASN A 358 4.79 -4.39 -23.49
C ASN A 358 4.63 -5.81 -22.94
N ARG A 359 4.45 -6.77 -23.85
CA ARG A 359 4.37 -8.19 -23.49
C ARG A 359 5.70 -8.70 -22.92
N SER A 360 5.63 -9.52 -21.89
CA SER A 360 6.74 -10.40 -21.52
C SER A 360 6.70 -11.72 -22.30
N LEU A 361 7.82 -12.45 -22.37
CA LEU A 361 7.88 -13.80 -22.95
C LEU A 361 6.87 -14.77 -22.30
N GLN A 362 6.48 -14.51 -21.05
CA GLN A 362 5.57 -15.36 -20.29
C GLN A 362 4.10 -15.00 -20.51
N ASP A 363 3.81 -13.79 -21.01
CA ASP A 363 2.45 -13.35 -21.33
C ASP A 363 1.95 -13.90 -22.67
N VAL A 364 2.84 -14.38 -23.54
CA VAL A 364 2.50 -15.00 -24.83
C VAL A 364 1.57 -16.22 -24.66
N TRP A 365 1.62 -16.87 -23.49
CA TRP A 365 0.78 -18.02 -23.14
C TRP A 365 -0.45 -17.65 -22.30
N LYS A 366 -0.64 -16.37 -21.96
CA LYS A 366 -1.76 -15.89 -21.15
C LYS A 366 -2.91 -15.43 -22.03
N THR A 367 -4.11 -15.45 -21.47
CA THR A 367 -5.32 -14.93 -22.11
C THR A 367 -5.18 -13.44 -22.38
N PRO A 368 -5.73 -12.92 -23.50
CA PRO A 368 -5.87 -11.48 -23.73
C PRO A 368 -6.54 -10.77 -22.53
N ILE A 369 -6.39 -9.45 -22.49
CA ILE A 369 -7.10 -8.61 -21.53
C ILE A 369 -8.58 -8.59 -21.93
N ASP A 370 -9.47 -8.92 -21.01
CA ASP A 370 -10.91 -8.94 -21.26
C ASP A 370 -11.48 -7.54 -21.00
N ALA A 371 -11.93 -6.87 -22.06
CA ALA A 371 -12.56 -5.55 -22.03
C ALA A 371 -13.99 -5.59 -22.59
N ARG A 372 -14.66 -6.75 -22.51
CA ARG A 372 -16.01 -6.96 -23.06
C ARG A 372 -17.08 -6.30 -22.19
N ASN A 373 -18.23 -6.08 -22.79
CA ASN A 373 -19.43 -5.51 -22.17
C ASN A 373 -19.25 -4.11 -21.56
N ASN A 374 -18.19 -3.39 -21.90
CA ASN A 374 -18.06 -1.97 -21.53
C ASN A 374 -18.87 -1.07 -22.48
N TYR A 375 -19.25 0.09 -21.99
CA TYR A 375 -19.74 1.20 -22.80
C TYR A 375 -18.64 2.23 -23.02
N TRP A 376 -18.39 2.58 -24.27
CA TRP A 376 -17.26 3.43 -24.69
C TRP A 376 -17.69 4.81 -25.21
N GLY A 377 -19.00 5.11 -25.21
CA GLY A 377 -19.53 6.32 -25.82
C GLY A 377 -19.78 6.24 -27.34
N PHE A 378 -19.38 5.15 -27.98
CA PHE A 378 -19.49 4.94 -29.43
C PHE A 378 -20.25 3.65 -29.76
N ASN A 379 -20.91 3.64 -30.92
CA ASN A 379 -21.65 2.51 -31.47
C ASN A 379 -20.90 1.79 -32.61
N GLU A 380 -19.81 2.37 -33.10
CA GLU A 380 -19.01 1.82 -34.19
C GLU A 380 -17.75 1.13 -33.69
N THR A 381 -17.49 -0.05 -34.22
CA THR A 381 -16.35 -0.88 -33.85
C THR A 381 -15.00 -0.19 -34.08
N ILE A 382 -14.85 0.57 -35.17
CA ILE A 382 -13.61 1.29 -35.49
C ILE A 382 -13.38 2.42 -34.48
N ALA A 383 -14.44 3.15 -34.12
CA ALA A 383 -14.38 4.19 -33.11
C ALA A 383 -13.98 3.63 -31.74
N VAL A 384 -14.57 2.49 -31.33
CA VAL A 384 -14.18 1.81 -30.08
C VAL A 384 -12.74 1.31 -30.14
N SER A 385 -12.33 0.69 -31.25
CA SER A 385 -10.94 0.22 -31.43
C SER A 385 -9.95 1.37 -31.34
N GLY A 386 -10.26 2.55 -31.90
CA GLY A 386 -9.41 3.74 -31.80
C GLY A 386 -9.28 4.32 -30.39
N ARG A 387 -10.12 3.88 -29.43
CA ARG A 387 -10.01 4.22 -28.00
C ARG A 387 -9.16 3.24 -27.21
N ILE A 388 -8.62 2.21 -27.84
CA ILE A 388 -7.85 1.16 -27.17
C ILE A 388 -6.49 1.11 -27.84
N ARG A 389 -5.41 1.28 -27.07
CA ARG A 389 -4.05 1.10 -27.56
C ARG A 389 -3.56 -0.29 -27.20
N ASP A 390 -3.49 -1.18 -28.19
CA ASP A 390 -3.17 -2.59 -27.98
C ASP A 390 -2.28 -3.21 -29.06
N ARG A 391 -2.18 -4.54 -29.06
CA ARG A 391 -1.43 -5.33 -30.05
C ARG A 391 -1.74 -4.98 -31.51
N SER A 392 -2.98 -4.60 -31.82
CA SER A 392 -3.40 -4.30 -33.18
C SER A 392 -2.75 -3.02 -33.73
N ASP A 393 -2.45 -2.07 -32.85
CA ASP A 393 -1.68 -0.87 -33.17
C ASP A 393 -0.18 -1.15 -33.19
N GLU A 394 0.31 -1.86 -32.16
CA GLU A 394 1.73 -2.12 -31.97
C GLU A 394 2.00 -3.59 -31.60
N PRO A 395 2.75 -4.37 -32.41
CA PRO A 395 2.87 -5.83 -32.23
C PRO A 395 3.44 -6.30 -30.88
N HIS A 396 4.12 -5.43 -30.15
CA HIS A 396 4.78 -5.72 -28.89
C HIS A 396 3.87 -5.48 -27.67
N LEU A 397 2.72 -4.83 -27.83
CA LEU A 397 1.75 -4.60 -26.78
C LEU A 397 0.91 -5.84 -26.46
N LEU A 398 0.21 -5.84 -25.33
CA LEU A 398 -0.78 -6.88 -24.99
C LEU A 398 -2.05 -6.69 -25.82
N GLU A 399 -2.72 -7.81 -26.10
CA GLU A 399 -3.98 -7.85 -26.85
C GLU A 399 -5.18 -7.61 -25.94
N VAL A 400 -6.15 -6.84 -26.42
CA VAL A 400 -7.39 -6.54 -25.69
C VAL A 400 -8.59 -7.08 -26.46
N ASP A 401 -9.36 -7.96 -25.82
CA ASP A 401 -10.65 -8.41 -26.35
C ASP A 401 -11.77 -7.51 -25.83
N PHE A 402 -12.29 -6.62 -26.69
CA PHE A 402 -13.36 -5.68 -26.33
C PHE A 402 -14.72 -6.07 -26.91
N ARG A 403 -14.86 -7.21 -27.60
CA ARG A 403 -16.12 -7.59 -28.27
C ARG A 403 -16.81 -8.76 -27.54
N PRO A 404 -18.12 -8.66 -27.24
CA PRO A 404 -19.03 -7.56 -27.57
C PRO A 404 -18.82 -6.34 -26.67
N PHE A 405 -19.14 -5.14 -27.17
CA PHE A 405 -19.25 -3.92 -26.38
C PHE A 405 -20.70 -3.44 -26.34
N GLN A 406 -21.04 -2.61 -25.36
CA GLN A 406 -22.40 -2.11 -25.18
C GLN A 406 -22.65 -0.89 -26.08
N MET A 407 -23.71 -0.95 -26.88
CA MET A 407 -24.12 0.15 -27.78
C MET A 407 -24.74 1.34 -27.02
N ASN A 408 -25.23 1.09 -25.81
CA ASN A 408 -25.76 2.09 -24.90
C ASN A 408 -25.41 1.69 -23.47
N ASN A 409 -25.48 2.63 -22.54
CA ASN A 409 -25.17 2.38 -21.14
C ASN A 409 -26.36 1.78 -20.34
N ARG A 410 -27.54 1.56 -20.94
CA ARG A 410 -28.76 1.19 -20.19
C ARG A 410 -28.64 -0.11 -19.39
N SER A 411 -27.86 -1.07 -19.88
CA SER A 411 -27.62 -2.36 -19.21
C SER A 411 -26.67 -2.25 -18.02
N ILE A 412 -25.76 -1.27 -18.04
CA ILE A 412 -24.77 -1.02 -16.99
C ILE A 412 -25.34 -0.08 -15.91
N LEU A 413 -26.21 0.86 -16.32
CA LEU A 413 -26.88 1.77 -15.39
C LEU A 413 -27.84 1.02 -14.46
N SER A 414 -27.88 1.44 -13.20
CA SER A 414 -28.94 1.03 -12.26
C SER A 414 -30.17 1.89 -12.53
N GLY A 415 -31.00 1.46 -13.47
CA GLY A 415 -32.14 2.25 -13.98
C GLY A 415 -31.69 3.40 -14.89
N LYS A 416 -31.60 4.62 -14.34
CA LYS A 416 -31.05 5.80 -15.04
C LYS A 416 -29.68 6.24 -14.50
N CYS A 417 -29.21 5.63 -13.41
CA CYS A 417 -28.09 6.15 -12.64
C CYS A 417 -26.80 5.36 -12.89
N PRO A 418 -25.63 6.03 -12.86
CA PRO A 418 -24.34 5.36 -12.96
C PRO A 418 -24.19 4.27 -11.87
N PRO A 419 -23.33 3.26 -12.09
CA PRO A 419 -23.03 2.28 -11.06
C PRO A 419 -22.62 2.93 -9.73
N GLY A 420 -23.19 2.44 -8.62
CA GLY A 420 -22.96 2.99 -7.28
C GLY A 420 -23.88 4.15 -6.89
N TRP A 421 -24.72 4.64 -7.80
CA TRP A 421 -25.74 5.65 -7.56
C TRP A 421 -27.12 5.01 -7.45
N ASP A 422 -27.98 5.63 -6.64
CA ASP A 422 -29.35 5.21 -6.38
C ASP A 422 -30.34 6.19 -7.04
N LEU A 423 -31.38 5.64 -7.66
CA LEU A 423 -32.46 6.42 -8.26
C LEU A 423 -33.51 6.71 -7.18
N VAL A 424 -33.72 7.99 -6.85
CA VAL A 424 -34.81 8.43 -5.97
C VAL A 424 -35.75 9.33 -6.77
N ALA A 425 -36.97 8.86 -6.99
CA ALA A 425 -37.92 9.44 -7.93
C ALA A 425 -37.36 9.51 -9.36
N ASP A 426 -36.99 10.71 -9.85
CA ASP A 426 -36.44 10.92 -11.20
C ASP A 426 -35.02 11.52 -11.17
N THR A 427 -34.37 11.51 -10.01
CA THR A 427 -33.04 12.09 -9.83
C THR A 427 -32.08 11.04 -9.27
N CYS A 428 -30.87 11.01 -9.82
CA CYS A 428 -29.81 10.13 -9.34
C CYS A 428 -29.12 10.76 -8.15
N TYR A 429 -28.85 9.95 -7.14
CA TYR A 429 -28.14 10.38 -5.97
C TYR A 429 -27.08 9.35 -5.58
N ILE A 430 -26.01 9.84 -4.99
CA ILE A 430 -24.97 9.00 -4.40
C ILE A 430 -24.87 9.30 -2.92
N TYR A 431 -24.75 8.24 -2.12
CA TYR A 431 -24.41 8.34 -0.71
C TYR A 431 -22.89 8.44 -0.56
N ILE A 432 -22.45 9.50 0.12
CA ILE A 432 -21.04 9.72 0.42
C ILE A 432 -20.86 9.62 1.93
N GLY A 433 -20.32 8.50 2.39
CA GLY A 433 -20.11 8.23 3.82
C GLY A 433 -18.96 9.01 4.47
N ALA A 434 -18.35 9.96 3.76
CA ALA A 434 -17.22 10.73 4.25
C ALA A 434 -17.69 11.81 5.25
N PRO A 435 -17.06 11.92 6.44
CA PRO A 435 -17.47 12.87 7.45
C PRO A 435 -17.21 14.29 6.96
N MET A 436 -18.26 15.10 6.86
CA MET A 436 -18.20 16.50 6.43
C MET A 436 -19.15 17.33 7.28
N THR A 437 -18.88 18.64 7.38
CA THR A 437 -19.90 19.55 7.90
C THR A 437 -21.05 19.69 6.89
N PHE A 438 -22.24 20.07 7.35
CA PHE A 438 -23.40 20.26 6.47
C PHE A 438 -23.11 21.25 5.32
N GLN A 439 -22.39 22.33 5.61
CA GLN A 439 -22.06 23.33 4.61
C GLN A 439 -21.10 22.78 3.54
N GLU A 440 -20.04 22.11 3.96
CA GLU A 440 -19.11 21.47 3.01
C GLU A 440 -19.82 20.41 2.17
N ALA A 441 -20.68 19.60 2.80
CA ALA A 441 -21.42 18.56 2.11
C ALA A 441 -22.33 19.19 1.05
N ARG A 442 -23.12 20.20 1.43
CA ARG A 442 -23.98 20.95 0.51
C ARG A 442 -23.18 21.57 -0.65
N ASP A 443 -22.05 22.19 -0.36
CA ASP A 443 -21.25 22.88 -1.38
C ASP A 443 -20.58 21.87 -2.33
N PHE A 444 -20.14 20.72 -1.81
CA PHE A 444 -19.71 19.59 -2.63
C PHE A 444 -20.85 19.07 -3.52
N CYS A 445 -22.01 18.78 -2.95
CA CYS A 445 -23.19 18.29 -3.68
C CYS A 445 -23.62 19.26 -4.79
N ARG A 446 -23.56 20.57 -4.53
CA ARG A 446 -23.87 21.61 -5.53
C ARG A 446 -22.88 21.62 -6.68
N THR A 447 -21.60 21.42 -6.37
CA THR A 447 -20.53 21.37 -7.39
C THR A 447 -20.67 20.12 -8.27
N MET A 448 -21.13 19.01 -7.70
CA MET A 448 -21.35 17.75 -8.43
C MET A 448 -22.77 17.62 -9.00
N HIS A 449 -23.61 18.64 -8.77
CA HIS A 449 -25.02 18.76 -9.15
C HIS A 449 -26.00 17.68 -8.64
N GLN A 450 -25.58 16.58 -8.00
CA GLN A 450 -26.46 15.46 -7.60
C GLN A 450 -25.86 14.58 -6.47
N CYS A 451 -26.17 14.79 -5.18
CA CYS A 451 -25.84 13.84 -4.09
C CYS A 451 -26.88 13.85 -2.95
N LEU A 452 -27.01 12.74 -2.21
CA LEU A 452 -27.79 12.68 -0.95
C LEU A 452 -26.84 12.87 0.23
N MET A 453 -27.24 13.70 1.19
CA MET A 453 -26.56 13.91 2.48
C MET A 453 -27.11 13.00 3.56
#